data_AF-A0A526YFT4-F1
#
_entry.id   AF-A0A526YFT4-F1
#
_cell.length_a   1.000
_cell.length_b   1.000
_cell.length_c   1.000
_cell.angle_alpha   90.00
_cell.angle_beta   90.00
_cell.angle_gamma   90.00
#
_symmetry.space_group_name_H-M   'P 1'
#
loop_
_entity.id
_entity.type
_entity.pdbx_description
1 polymer ?
#
loop_
_entity_poly.entity_id
_entity_poly.type
_entity_poly.pdbx_seq_one_letter_code
_entity_poly.pdbx_strand_id
1 'polypeptide(L)' 'PGTGWPEPGGFLPREALKLLGLVTAPGICGLEVVEVSPPYDTSDITALFGVRVVVEALGSMVAHGNLGKHKSIIDKPVSF' A
#
# COMPACT_ATOMS: atom_id res chain seq x y z
N PRO A 1 13.20 -2.36 12.79
CA PRO A 1 12.22 -1.75 11.86
C PRO A 1 12.70 -0.35 11.43
N GLY A 2 12.82 -0.12 10.12
CA GLY A 2 13.32 1.13 9.58
C GLY A 2 12.23 2.17 9.38
N THR A 3 11.84 2.86 10.46
CA THR A 3 10.92 4.01 10.45
C THR A 3 11.41 5.06 11.44
N GLY A 4 11.01 6.33 11.26
CA GLY A 4 11.43 7.43 12.14
C GLY A 4 10.95 7.30 13.58
N TRP A 5 9.85 6.56 13.82
CA TRP A 5 9.28 6.41 15.15
C TRP A 5 8.63 5.02 15.35
N PRO A 6 9.39 4.02 15.82
CA PRO A 6 8.86 2.67 16.03
C PRO A 6 8.06 2.58 17.35
N GLU A 7 6.81 2.13 17.26
CA GLU A 7 5.92 1.91 18.41
C GLU A 7 5.63 0.41 18.63
N PRO A 8 5.70 -0.11 19.87
CA PRO A 8 5.33 -1.49 20.18
C PRO A 8 3.82 -1.73 20.09
N GLY A 9 3.42 -3.00 19.91
CA GLY A 9 2.00 -3.40 19.88
C GLY A 9 1.28 -3.17 18.54
N GLY A 10 2.01 -2.90 17.46
CA GLY A 10 1.46 -2.76 16.12
C GLY A 10 0.97 -4.08 15.51
N PHE A 11 0.37 -3.98 14.31
CA PHE A 11 -0.11 -5.14 13.55
C PHE A 11 1.00 -6.09 13.16
N LEU A 12 0.68 -7.39 13.14
CA LEU A 12 1.50 -8.37 12.48
C LEU A 12 1.42 -8.17 10.95
N PRO A 13 2.48 -8.49 10.18
CA PRO A 13 2.48 -8.32 8.72
C PRO A 13 1.27 -8.95 8.03
N ARG A 14 0.82 -10.13 8.49
CA ARG A 14 -0.36 -10.82 7.95
C ARG A 14 -1.67 -10.06 8.19
N GLU A 15 -1.79 -9.37 9.31
CA GLU A 15 -3.00 -8.61 9.67
C GLU A 15 -3.07 -7.34 8.85
N ALA A 16 -1.94 -6.62 8.76
CA ALA A 16 -1.81 -5.42 7.94
C ALA A 16 -2.11 -5.71 6.44
N LEU A 17 -1.54 -6.77 5.88
CA LEU A 17 -1.80 -7.15 4.49
C LEU A 17 -3.25 -7.60 4.27
N LYS A 18 -3.85 -8.32 5.23
CA LYS A 18 -5.26 -8.71 5.13
C LYS A 18 -6.18 -7.49 5.13
N LEU A 19 -5.94 -6.54 6.02
CA LEU A 19 -6.70 -5.28 6.09
C LEU A 19 -6.54 -4.49 4.80
N LEU A 20 -5.30 -4.34 4.30
CA LEU A 20 -5.02 -3.67 3.05
C LEU A 20 -5.75 -4.30 1.86
N GLY A 21 -5.75 -5.62 1.77
CA GLY A 21 -6.50 -6.35 0.74
C GLY A 21 -8.00 -6.02 0.77
N LEU A 22 -8.61 -5.99 1.96
CA LEU A 22 -10.01 -5.62 2.13
C LEU A 22 -10.31 -4.17 1.75
N VAL A 23 -9.42 -3.23 2.12
CA VAL A 23 -9.56 -1.80 1.80
C VAL A 23 -9.41 -1.53 0.31
N THR A 24 -8.52 -2.27 -0.36
CA THR A 24 -8.21 -2.11 -1.79
C THR A 24 -9.17 -2.90 -2.69
N ALA A 25 -9.87 -3.89 -2.13
CA ALA A 25 -10.81 -4.73 -2.84
C ALA A 25 -11.86 -3.95 -3.67
N PRO A 26 -12.56 -2.91 -3.19
CA PRO A 26 -13.50 -2.13 -4.00
C PRO A 26 -12.84 -1.29 -5.11
N GLY A 27 -11.50 -1.17 -5.10
CA GLY A 27 -10.72 -0.30 -5.96
C GLY A 27 -10.42 1.05 -5.30
N ILE A 28 -9.19 1.51 -5.47
CA ILE A 28 -8.72 2.83 -5.00
C ILE A 28 -8.15 3.64 -6.18
N CYS A 29 -8.09 4.97 -6.05
CA CYS A 29 -7.51 5.86 -7.05
C CYS A 29 -5.98 5.98 -6.94
N GLY A 30 -5.45 5.78 -5.73
CA GLY A 30 -4.02 5.93 -5.43
C GLY A 30 -3.68 5.36 -4.06
N LEU A 31 -2.41 5.02 -3.89
CA LEU A 31 -1.82 4.48 -2.67
C LEU A 31 -0.43 5.10 -2.50
N GLU A 32 -0.11 5.54 -1.29
CA GLU A 32 1.26 5.94 -0.92
C GLU A 32 1.75 5.06 0.24
N VAL A 33 3.00 4.64 0.15
CA VAL A 33 3.70 3.91 1.21
C VAL A 33 4.75 4.84 1.77
N VAL A 34 4.53 5.31 2.99
CA VAL A 34 5.37 6.30 3.68
C VAL A 34 6.13 5.66 4.84
N GLU A 35 7.02 6.43 5.46
CA GLU A 35 7.74 6.04 6.67
C GLU A 35 8.63 4.79 6.53
N VAL A 36 9.05 4.47 5.30
CA VAL A 36 10.08 3.47 5.02
C VAL A 36 11.44 4.17 5.02
N SER A 37 12.30 3.80 5.97
CA SER A 37 13.63 4.37 6.11
C SER A 37 14.70 3.27 6.03
N PRO A 38 15.25 3.00 4.83
CA PRO A 38 16.28 1.99 4.61
C PRO A 38 17.52 2.11 5.52
N PRO A 39 18.03 3.32 5.86
CA PRO A 39 19.19 3.44 6.75
C PRO A 39 18.98 2.87 8.16
N TYR A 40 17.73 2.83 8.64
CA TYR A 40 17.38 2.28 9.95
C TYR A 40 16.81 0.86 9.86
N ASP A 41 16.73 0.28 8.65
CA ASP A 41 16.11 -1.01 8.40
C ASP A 41 17.13 -2.14 8.44
N THR A 42 17.21 -2.82 9.59
CA THR A 42 18.08 -3.99 9.72
C THR A 42 17.52 -5.16 8.91
N SER A 43 18.31 -5.63 7.92
CA SER A 43 17.94 -6.72 7.01
C SER A 43 16.78 -6.41 6.04
N ASP A 44 16.58 -5.12 5.69
CA ASP A 44 15.61 -4.68 4.68
C ASP A 44 14.15 -5.10 4.95
N ILE A 45 13.81 -5.40 6.20
CA ILE A 45 12.51 -5.97 6.57
C ILE A 45 11.38 -4.97 6.27
N THR A 46 11.56 -3.70 6.63
CA THR A 46 10.59 -2.64 6.38
C THR A 46 10.48 -2.31 4.88
N ALA A 47 11.59 -2.28 4.15
CA ALA A 47 11.61 -2.07 2.71
C ALA A 47 10.89 -3.20 1.95
N LEU A 48 11.19 -4.46 2.27
CA LEU A 48 10.52 -5.63 1.68
C LEU A 48 9.04 -5.67 2.04
N PHE A 49 8.68 -5.27 3.25
CA PHE A 49 7.27 -5.16 3.65
C PHE A 49 6.55 -4.07 2.84
N GLY A 50 7.19 -2.92 2.59
CA GLY A 50 6.65 -1.86 1.72
C GLY A 50 6.39 -2.36 0.29
N VAL A 51 7.30 -3.15 -0.29
CA VAL A 51 7.07 -3.82 -1.58
C VAL A 51 5.86 -4.74 -1.50
N ARG A 52 5.72 -5.51 -0.43
CA ARG A 52 4.59 -6.43 -0.26
C ARG A 52 3.25 -5.71 -0.15
N VAL A 53 3.21 -4.54 0.50
CA VAL A 53 2.04 -3.65 0.56
C VAL A 53 1.58 -3.26 -0.85
N VAL A 54 2.50 -2.81 -1.71
CA VAL A 54 2.17 -2.44 -3.11
C VAL A 54 1.65 -3.64 -3.89
N VAL A 55 2.30 -4.80 -3.78
CA VAL A 55 1.89 -6.03 -4.47
C VAL A 55 0.51 -6.50 -4.01
N GLU A 56 0.23 -6.46 -2.71
CA GLU A 56 -1.07 -6.86 -2.16
C GLU A 56 -2.20 -5.94 -2.64
N ALA A 57 -1.97 -4.62 -2.64
CA ALA A 57 -2.96 -3.66 -3.11
C ALA A 57 -3.28 -3.84 -4.60
N LEU A 58 -2.25 -3.97 -5.44
CA LEU A 58 -2.43 -4.24 -6.87
C LEU A 58 -3.09 -5.60 -7.11
N GLY A 59 -2.63 -6.64 -6.40
CA GLY A 59 -3.16 -8.00 -6.48
C GLY A 59 -4.63 -8.08 -6.10
N SER A 60 -5.03 -7.42 -5.01
CA SER A 60 -6.43 -7.32 -4.58
C SER A 60 -7.29 -6.63 -5.65
N MET A 61 -6.85 -5.48 -6.17
CA MET A 61 -7.59 -4.79 -7.24
C MET A 61 -7.72 -5.62 -8.52
N VAL A 62 -6.69 -6.40 -8.88
CA VAL A 62 -6.76 -7.32 -10.03
C VAL A 62 -7.73 -8.47 -9.76
N ALA A 63 -7.63 -9.12 -8.60
CA ALA A 63 -8.48 -10.24 -8.22
C ALA A 63 -9.98 -9.87 -8.18
N HIS A 64 -10.28 -8.61 -7.84
CA HIS A 64 -11.64 -8.08 -7.82
C HIS A 64 -12.05 -7.36 -9.12
N GLY A 65 -11.19 -7.32 -10.15
CA GLY A 65 -11.48 -6.68 -11.44
C GLY A 65 -11.66 -5.16 -11.36
N ASN A 66 -11.07 -4.53 -10.34
CA ASN A 66 -11.23 -3.11 -10.01
C ASN A 66 -10.03 -2.23 -10.41
N LEU A 67 -8.93 -2.85 -10.87
CA LEU A 67 -7.77 -2.11 -11.36
C LEU A 67 -8.17 -1.22 -12.56
N GLY A 68 -7.93 0.08 -12.46
CA GLY A 68 -8.23 1.04 -13.52
C GLY A 68 -9.70 1.48 -13.63
N LYS A 69 -10.59 1.07 -12.71
CA LYS A 69 -11.99 1.54 -12.71
C LYS A 69 -12.16 3.06 -12.57
N HIS A 70 -11.15 3.74 -12.03
CA HIS A 70 -11.18 5.17 -11.75
C HIS A 70 -10.60 6.05 -12.88
N LYS A 71 -10.31 5.50 -14.08
CA LYS A 71 -9.77 6.28 -15.21
C LYS A 71 -10.59 7.53 -15.54
N SER A 72 -11.92 7.45 -15.50
CA SER A 72 -12.81 8.60 -15.74
C SER A 72 -12.70 9.72 -14.70
N ILE A 73 -12.14 9.44 -13.52
CA ILE A 73 -11.88 10.43 -12.47
C ILE A 73 -10.48 11.03 -12.65
N ILE A 74 -9.49 10.20 -13.04
CA ILE A 74 -8.08 10.59 -13.18
C ILE A 74 -7.86 11.42 -14.47
N ASP A 75 -8.45 11.00 -15.59
CA ASP A 75 -8.21 11.59 -16.91
C ASP A 75 -9.12 12.79 -17.22
N LYS A 76 -9.64 13.47 -16.18
CA LYS A 76 -10.51 14.64 -16.38
C LYS A 76 -9.68 15.81 -16.95
N PRO A 77 -10.13 16.46 -18.04
CA PRO A 77 -9.46 17.65 -18.54
C PRO A 77 -9.50 18.74 -17.48
N VAL A 78 -8.32 19.25 -17.10
CA VAL A 78 -8.20 20.38 -16.17
C VAL A 78 -8.35 21.66 -17.00
N SER A 79 -9.52 22.29 -16.92
CA SER A 79 -9.74 23.64 -17.44
C SER A 79 -9.15 24.65 -16.46
N PHE A 80 -8.06 25.31 -16.85
CA PHE A 80 -7.51 26.48 -16.16
C PHE A 80 -8.24 27.75 -16.57
#